data_AF-A0A176U783-F1
#
_entry.id   AF-A0A176U783-F1
#
_cell.length_a   1.000
_cell.length_b   1.000
_cell.length_c   1.000
_cell.angle_alpha   90.00
_cell.angle_beta   90.00
_cell.angle_gamma   90.00
#
_symmetry.space_group_name_H-M   'P 1'
#
loop_
_entity.id
_entity.type
_entity.pdbx_description
1 polymer ?
#
loop_
_entity_poly.entity_id
_entity_poly.type
_entity_poly.pdbx_seq_one_letter_code
_entity_poly.pdbx_strand_id
1 'polypeptide(L)'
;MGEIEKKPNVASLTKQLSGFVSWKITWLSSATRESQVKATLANLRRGVGKVPGELPEIWGVLFQNFPQALSEKASEIEPSKAEWASYLALTLYALHQQGNDIERENMQRDGVGLGTAVRKLVPEGEAEENSSVFSRFKTLATSSDIKELAHHLRGIIQMLGQKKIGLDYGKLSEDLYRYQFEESRDAVRLKWGRQYFGGIKKEDTEE
;
A
#
# COMPACT_ATOMS: atom_id res chain seq x y z
N MET A 1 20.54 32.01 -18.71
CA MET A 1 20.72 30.73 -17.95
C MET A 1 19.35 30.24 -17.56
N GLY A 2 18.73 29.41 -18.41
CA GLY A 2 17.49 28.73 -18.03
C GLY A 2 17.88 27.50 -17.22
N GLU A 3 17.54 27.49 -15.93
CA GLU A 3 17.56 26.26 -15.16
C GLU A 3 16.59 25.29 -15.82
N ILE A 4 17.14 24.23 -16.42
CA ILE A 4 16.35 23.11 -16.90
C ILE A 4 15.89 22.39 -15.63
N GLU A 5 14.71 22.75 -15.12
CA GLU A 5 13.99 21.92 -14.15
C GLU A 5 13.87 20.52 -14.76
N LYS A 6 14.73 19.60 -14.29
CA LYS A 6 14.66 18.20 -14.67
C LYS A 6 13.36 17.65 -14.12
N LYS A 7 12.35 17.53 -14.99
CA LYS A 7 11.10 16.81 -14.68
C LYS A 7 11.45 15.50 -13.98
N PRO A 8 10.84 15.19 -12.82
CA PRO A 8 11.18 13.99 -12.08
C PRO A 8 10.84 12.75 -12.92
N ASN A 9 11.85 11.89 -13.15
CA ASN A 9 11.63 10.59 -13.78
C ASN A 9 10.75 9.72 -12.85
N VAL A 10 9.95 8.82 -13.42
CA VAL A 10 9.04 7.89 -12.72
C VAL A 10 9.70 7.20 -11.53
N ALA A 11 10.96 6.78 -11.64
CA ALA A 11 11.70 6.18 -10.53
C ALA A 11 11.89 7.13 -9.32
N SER A 12 12.10 8.42 -9.59
CA SER A 12 12.17 9.46 -8.55
C SER A 12 10.80 9.71 -7.91
N LEU A 13 9.73 9.73 -8.71
CA LEU A 13 8.36 9.89 -8.22
C LEU A 13 7.93 8.74 -7.32
N THR A 14 8.17 7.48 -7.73
CA THR A 14 7.79 6.33 -6.89
C THR A 14 8.53 6.34 -5.56
N LYS A 15 9.81 6.72 -5.54
CA LYS A 15 10.58 6.84 -4.30
C LYS A 15 10.05 7.94 -3.38
N GLN A 16 9.66 9.09 -3.94
CA GLN A 16 9.03 10.16 -3.16
C GLN A 16 7.67 9.73 -2.60
N LEU A 17 6.87 9.02 -3.39
CA LEU A 17 5.58 8.49 -2.97
C LEU A 17 5.73 7.48 -1.83
N SER A 18 6.64 6.50 -1.97
CA SER A 18 6.94 5.56 -0.89
C SER A 18 7.43 6.27 0.36
N GLY A 19 8.36 7.21 0.21
CA GLY A 19 8.89 7.99 1.32
C GLY A 19 7.79 8.77 2.05
N PHE A 20 6.88 9.40 1.31
CA PHE A 20 5.73 10.11 1.87
C PHE A 20 4.79 9.18 2.63
N VAL A 21 4.41 8.03 2.05
CA VAL A 21 3.51 7.06 2.71
C VAL A 21 4.14 6.48 3.97
N SER A 22 5.39 6.03 3.90
CA SER A 22 6.13 5.52 5.07
C SER A 22 6.24 6.59 6.15
N TRP A 23 6.62 7.82 5.79
CA TRP A 23 6.70 8.94 6.72
C TRP A 23 5.35 9.24 7.39
N LYS A 24 4.25 9.26 6.62
CA LYS A 24 2.90 9.47 7.17
C LYS A 24 2.52 8.39 8.19
N ILE A 25 2.81 7.12 7.89
CA ILE A 25 2.55 6.01 8.82
C ILE A 25 3.38 6.16 10.10
N THR A 26 4.68 6.44 9.98
CA THR A 26 5.55 6.69 11.14
C THR A 26 5.07 7.89 11.95
N TRP A 27 4.66 8.98 11.28
CA TRP A 27 4.12 10.16 11.94
C TRP A 27 2.86 9.83 12.75
N LEU A 28 1.94 9.02 12.20
CA LEU A 28 0.75 8.52 12.92
C LEU A 28 1.13 7.71 14.16
N SER A 29 2.18 6.89 14.09
CA SER A 29 2.70 6.14 15.24
C SER A 29 3.39 7.02 16.29
N SER A 30 4.00 8.14 15.89
CA SER A 30 4.71 9.05 16.79
C SER A 30 3.85 10.15 17.43
N ALA A 31 2.57 10.23 17.08
CA ALA A 31 1.71 11.33 17.53
C ALA A 31 1.45 11.25 19.05
N THR A 32 1.48 12.41 19.70
CA THR A 32 1.58 12.56 21.16
C THR A 32 0.37 12.07 21.96
N ARG A 33 -0.77 11.77 21.32
CA ARG A 33 -1.99 11.29 22.00
C ARG A 33 -2.61 10.09 21.28
N GLU A 34 -2.65 8.95 21.96
CA GLU A 34 -3.24 7.69 21.48
C GLU A 34 -4.69 7.86 20.96
N SER A 35 -5.50 8.69 21.62
CA SER A 35 -6.88 8.96 21.20
C SER A 35 -6.97 9.65 19.85
N GLN A 36 -6.04 10.56 19.53
CA GLN A 36 -5.97 11.22 18.23
C GLN A 36 -5.53 10.25 17.14
N VAL A 37 -4.58 9.36 17.43
CA VAL A 37 -4.15 8.30 16.52
C VAL A 37 -5.33 7.38 16.19
N LYS A 38 -6.04 6.89 17.22
CA LYS A 38 -7.21 6.04 17.07
C LYS A 38 -8.32 6.70 16.22
N ALA A 39 -8.61 7.98 16.48
CA ALA A 39 -9.57 8.75 15.70
C ALA A 39 -9.13 8.92 14.24
N THR A 40 -7.85 9.21 14.01
CA THR A 40 -7.29 9.39 12.66
C THR A 40 -7.36 8.09 11.85
N LEU A 41 -6.97 6.95 12.44
CA LEU A 41 -7.10 5.64 11.81
C LEU A 41 -8.57 5.27 11.57
N ALA A 42 -9.48 5.62 12.49
CA ALA A 42 -10.90 5.40 12.28
C ALA A 42 -11.45 6.21 11.09
N ASN A 43 -11.02 7.47 10.94
CA ASN A 43 -11.39 8.29 9.80
C ASN A 43 -10.84 7.73 8.48
N LEU A 44 -9.56 7.34 8.45
CA LEU A 44 -8.96 6.69 7.28
C LEU A 44 -9.70 5.39 6.89
N ARG A 45 -10.10 4.56 7.86
CA ARG A 45 -10.89 3.35 7.58
C ARG A 45 -12.21 3.63 6.89
N ARG A 46 -12.87 4.77 7.18
CA ARG A 46 -14.11 5.16 6.48
C ARG A 46 -13.89 5.41 4.98
N GLY A 47 -12.66 5.66 4.55
CA GLY A 47 -12.27 5.82 3.15
C GLY A 47 -12.06 4.50 2.40
N VAL A 48 -12.05 3.35 3.07
CA VAL A 48 -11.91 2.07 2.39
C VAL A 48 -13.12 1.83 1.49
N GLY A 49 -12.86 1.60 0.19
CA GLY A 49 -13.91 1.42 -0.82
C GLY A 49 -14.51 2.71 -1.37
N LYS A 50 -13.93 3.87 -1.00
CA LYS A 50 -14.26 5.19 -1.52
C LYS A 50 -13.16 5.69 -2.45
N VAL A 51 -13.42 6.82 -3.11
CA VAL A 51 -12.43 7.46 -3.99
C VAL A 51 -11.76 8.66 -3.31
N PRO A 52 -10.52 9.04 -3.70
CA PRO A 52 -9.91 10.27 -3.22
C PRO A 52 -10.82 11.48 -3.51
N GLY A 53 -11.05 12.32 -2.51
CA GLY A 53 -11.95 13.47 -2.59
C GLY A 53 -13.33 13.27 -1.94
N GLU A 54 -13.83 12.04 -1.81
CA GLU A 54 -15.18 11.79 -1.24
C GLU A 54 -15.31 12.06 0.27
N LEU A 55 -14.18 12.07 1.00
CA LEU A 55 -14.15 12.26 2.45
C LEU A 55 -13.26 13.45 2.82
N PRO A 56 -13.83 14.63 3.06
CA PRO A 56 -13.09 15.79 3.50
C PRO A 56 -12.33 15.60 4.82
N GLU A 57 -12.84 14.74 5.72
CA GLU A 57 -12.30 14.57 7.07
C GLU A 57 -10.92 13.90 7.11
N ILE A 58 -10.48 13.30 5.99
CA ILE A 58 -9.16 12.68 5.88
C ILE A 58 -8.16 13.50 5.05
N TRP A 59 -8.58 14.64 4.48
CA TRP A 59 -7.72 15.49 3.64
C TRP A 59 -6.44 15.94 4.35
N GLY A 60 -6.52 16.32 5.63
CA GLY A 60 -5.33 16.70 6.39
C GLY A 60 -4.30 15.57 6.45
N VAL A 61 -4.75 14.32 6.58
CA VAL A 61 -3.83 13.17 6.60
C VAL A 61 -3.26 12.90 5.22
N LEU A 62 -4.08 13.01 4.18
CA LEU A 62 -3.70 12.65 2.80
C LEU A 62 -2.82 13.70 2.12
N PHE A 63 -3.14 14.99 2.28
CA PHE A 63 -2.59 16.06 1.46
C PHE A 63 -1.62 16.99 2.19
N GLN A 64 -1.66 17.04 3.54
CA GLN A 64 -0.69 17.84 4.27
C GLN A 64 0.73 17.31 4.02
N ASN A 65 1.63 18.19 3.59
CA ASN A 65 3.00 17.86 3.19
C ASN A 65 3.09 16.86 2.03
N PHE A 66 2.05 16.75 1.20
CA PHE A 66 2.11 15.96 -0.02
C PHE A 66 3.17 16.56 -0.97
N PRO A 67 4.15 15.76 -1.45
CA PRO A 67 5.22 16.28 -2.30
C PRO A 67 4.68 16.95 -3.56
N GLN A 68 5.15 18.18 -3.84
CA GLN A 68 4.72 18.95 -5.01
C GLN A 68 4.95 18.19 -6.32
N ALA A 69 6.07 17.46 -6.44
CA ALA A 69 6.38 16.64 -7.60
C ALA A 69 5.32 15.57 -7.89
N LEU A 70 4.60 15.08 -6.87
CA LEU A 70 3.51 14.11 -7.04
C LEU A 70 2.20 14.75 -7.47
N SER A 71 2.02 16.05 -7.21
CA SER A 71 0.83 16.81 -7.60
C SER A 71 0.99 17.62 -8.90
N GLU A 72 2.18 17.65 -9.52
CA GLU A 72 2.43 18.36 -10.79
C GLU A 72 1.45 18.03 -11.92
N LYS A 73 0.92 16.79 -11.93
CA LYS A 73 -0.05 16.30 -12.93
C LYS A 73 -1.45 16.13 -12.36
N ALA A 74 -1.72 16.63 -11.16
CA ALA A 74 -3.06 16.61 -10.59
C ALA A 74 -3.97 17.54 -11.39
N SER A 75 -5.23 17.13 -11.55
CA SER A 75 -6.28 17.93 -12.16
C SER A 75 -7.28 18.33 -11.08
N GLU A 76 -8.08 19.38 -11.33
CA GLU A 76 -9.15 19.78 -10.41
C GLU A 76 -10.37 18.83 -10.46
N ILE A 77 -10.46 17.99 -11.48
CA ILE A 77 -11.65 17.18 -11.78
C ILE A 77 -11.46 15.72 -11.31
N GLU A 78 -10.26 15.17 -11.52
CA GLU A 78 -9.95 13.79 -11.21
C GLU A 78 -8.68 13.67 -10.37
N PRO A 79 -8.67 12.79 -9.34
CA PRO A 79 -7.46 12.49 -8.58
C PRO A 79 -6.38 11.91 -9.49
N SER A 80 -5.16 12.39 -9.32
CA SER A 80 -3.98 11.84 -9.97
C SER A 80 -3.72 10.40 -9.54
N LYS A 81 -2.93 9.69 -10.35
CA LYS A 81 -2.48 8.33 -10.03
C LYS A 81 -1.69 8.26 -8.72
N ALA A 82 -0.94 9.32 -8.38
CA ALA A 82 -0.18 9.40 -7.13
C ALA A 82 -1.09 9.57 -5.91
N GLU A 83 -2.14 10.40 -6.02
CA GLU A 83 -3.15 10.55 -4.98
C GLU A 83 -3.94 9.27 -4.77
N TRP A 84 -4.31 8.57 -5.84
CA TRP A 84 -4.90 7.23 -5.74
C TRP A 84 -4.01 6.25 -4.98
N ALA A 85 -2.72 6.20 -5.32
CA ALA A 85 -1.79 5.25 -4.71
C ALA A 85 -1.53 5.56 -3.22
N SER A 86 -1.34 6.83 -2.85
CA SER A 86 -1.18 7.23 -1.45
C SER A 86 -2.46 7.02 -0.64
N TYR A 87 -3.62 7.37 -1.21
CA TYR A 87 -4.94 7.17 -0.61
C TYR A 87 -5.17 5.70 -0.27
N LEU A 88 -5.00 4.82 -1.25
CA LEU A 88 -5.23 3.39 -1.06
C LEU A 88 -4.24 2.81 -0.05
N ALA A 89 -2.96 3.16 -0.11
CA ALA A 89 -1.99 2.68 0.86
C ALA A 89 -2.35 3.09 2.30
N LEU A 90 -2.70 4.36 2.53
CA LEU A 90 -3.02 4.86 3.87
C LEU A 90 -4.36 4.33 4.42
N THR A 91 -5.38 4.23 3.57
CA THR A 91 -6.70 3.69 3.98
C THR A 91 -6.64 2.18 4.22
N LEU A 92 -5.91 1.42 3.39
CA LEU A 92 -5.67 -0.01 3.60
C LEU A 92 -4.80 -0.26 4.84
N TYR A 93 -3.78 0.57 5.09
CA TYR A 93 -3.02 0.50 6.35
C TYR A 93 -3.93 0.68 7.56
N ALA A 94 -4.80 1.69 7.54
CA ALA A 94 -5.71 1.93 8.65
C ALA A 94 -6.71 0.78 8.89
N LEU A 95 -7.11 0.08 7.82
CA LEU A 95 -7.89 -1.15 7.90
C LEU A 95 -7.08 -2.29 8.54
N HIS A 96 -5.85 -2.50 8.08
CA HIS A 96 -4.98 -3.57 8.57
C HIS A 96 -4.61 -3.37 10.04
N GLN A 97 -4.33 -2.12 10.44
CA GLN A 97 -3.98 -1.77 11.82
C GLN A 97 -5.17 -1.87 12.79
N GLN A 98 -6.39 -2.08 12.32
CA GLN A 98 -7.57 -2.14 13.19
C GLN A 98 -7.47 -3.27 14.21
N GLY A 99 -7.58 -2.91 15.50
CA GLY A 99 -7.52 -3.87 16.61
C GLY A 99 -6.10 -4.29 17.00
N ASN A 100 -5.08 -3.79 16.32
CA ASN A 100 -3.67 -4.02 16.64
C ASN A 100 -3.07 -2.77 17.30
N ASP A 101 -2.25 -2.97 18.33
CA ASP A 101 -1.49 -1.89 18.96
C ASP A 101 -0.47 -1.31 17.96
N ILE A 102 -0.48 0.00 17.73
CA ILE A 102 0.34 0.63 16.69
C ILE A 102 1.84 0.64 17.02
N GLU A 103 2.21 0.54 18.29
CA GLU A 103 3.61 0.52 18.74
C GLU A 103 4.15 -0.91 18.77
N ARG A 104 3.38 -1.84 19.35
CA ARG A 104 3.80 -3.23 19.57
C ARG A 104 3.49 -4.14 18.39
N GLU A 105 2.38 -3.90 17.71
CA GLU A 105 1.82 -4.75 16.66
C GLU A 105 1.54 -3.94 15.40
N ASN A 106 2.51 -3.15 14.97
CA ASN A 106 2.38 -2.37 13.75
C ASN A 106 2.30 -3.28 12.52
N MET A 107 1.28 -3.09 11.69
CA MET A 107 1.08 -3.82 10.44
C MET A 107 1.89 -3.25 9.27
N GLN A 108 2.54 -2.09 9.44
CA GLN A 108 3.64 -1.66 8.59
C GLN A 108 4.89 -2.49 8.91
N ARG A 109 5.42 -3.16 7.89
CA ARG A 109 6.66 -3.94 7.96
C ARG A 109 7.52 -3.65 6.75
N ASP A 110 8.58 -2.90 6.95
CA ASP A 110 9.53 -2.56 5.90
C ASP A 110 10.10 -3.82 5.26
N GLY A 111 10.26 -3.80 3.94
CA GLY A 111 10.82 -4.94 3.22
C GLY A 111 9.78 -5.96 2.76
N VAL A 112 8.66 -6.13 3.47
CA VAL A 112 7.65 -7.16 3.17
C VAL A 112 6.76 -6.72 2.02
N GLY A 113 7.05 -7.18 0.81
CA GLY A 113 6.23 -6.91 -0.37
C GLY A 113 4.93 -7.72 -0.42
N LEU A 114 3.98 -7.29 -1.26
CA LEU A 114 2.64 -7.88 -1.35
C LEU A 114 2.68 -9.39 -1.65
N GLY A 115 3.46 -9.84 -2.63
CA GLY A 115 3.54 -11.27 -2.96
C GLY A 115 4.06 -12.11 -1.80
N THR A 116 5.05 -11.59 -1.06
CA THR A 116 5.62 -12.26 0.12
C THR A 116 4.61 -12.32 1.28
N ALA A 117 3.88 -11.23 1.52
CA ALA A 117 2.82 -11.21 2.54
C ALA A 117 1.71 -12.21 2.20
N VAL A 118 1.28 -12.26 0.94
CA VAL A 118 0.24 -13.19 0.48
C VAL A 118 0.72 -14.64 0.52
N ARG A 119 2.00 -14.93 0.25
CA ARG A 119 2.56 -16.28 0.40
C ARG A 119 2.45 -16.79 1.84
N LYS A 120 2.68 -15.93 2.83
CA LYS A 120 2.56 -16.26 4.26
C LYS A 120 1.12 -16.59 4.70
N LEU A 121 0.10 -16.28 3.89
CA LEU A 121 -1.28 -16.71 4.14
C LEU A 121 -1.54 -18.18 3.79
N VAL A 122 -0.69 -18.79 2.95
CA VAL A 122 -0.86 -20.20 2.59
C VAL A 122 -0.50 -21.06 3.80
N PRO A 123 -1.44 -21.90 4.28
CA PRO A 123 -1.18 -22.86 5.34
C PRO A 123 0.02 -23.77 5.04
N GLU A 124 0.71 -24.17 6.10
CA GLU A 124 1.77 -25.17 6.00
C GLU A 124 1.21 -26.50 5.46
N GLY A 125 1.94 -27.14 4.55
CA GLY A 125 1.51 -28.37 3.88
C GLY A 125 0.54 -28.18 2.70
N GLU A 126 0.00 -26.98 2.47
CA GLU A 126 -0.80 -26.68 1.28
C GLU A 126 0.09 -26.29 0.11
N ALA A 127 -0.15 -26.90 -1.07
CA ALA A 127 0.55 -26.54 -2.29
C ALA A 127 0.22 -25.10 -2.69
N GLU A 128 1.26 -24.27 -2.81
CA GLU A 128 1.14 -22.82 -3.01
C GLU A 128 0.28 -22.46 -4.23
N GLU A 129 0.51 -23.14 -5.35
CA GLU A 129 -0.17 -22.94 -6.64
C GLU A 129 -1.65 -23.36 -6.65
N ASN A 130 -2.03 -24.26 -5.74
CA ASN A 130 -3.40 -24.79 -5.66
C ASN A 130 -4.23 -24.10 -4.57
N SER A 131 -3.61 -23.19 -3.80
CA SER A 131 -4.27 -22.57 -2.68
C SER A 131 -5.37 -21.59 -3.09
N SER A 132 -6.43 -21.52 -2.29
CA SER A 132 -7.49 -20.52 -2.50
C SER A 132 -6.98 -19.07 -2.34
N VAL A 133 -5.88 -18.91 -1.59
CA VAL A 133 -5.13 -17.66 -1.46
C VAL A 133 -4.51 -17.27 -2.80
N PHE A 134 -3.82 -18.20 -3.46
CA PHE A 134 -3.21 -17.95 -4.77
C PHE A 134 -4.26 -17.63 -5.83
N SER A 135 -5.41 -18.30 -5.81
CA SER A 135 -6.51 -17.96 -6.72
C SER A 135 -6.95 -16.50 -6.57
N ARG A 136 -7.15 -16.01 -5.34
CA ARG A 136 -7.49 -14.60 -5.08
C ARG A 136 -6.37 -13.64 -5.49
N PHE A 137 -5.12 -14.06 -5.31
CA PHE A 137 -3.97 -13.27 -5.71
C PHE A 137 -3.83 -13.13 -7.23
N LYS A 138 -4.15 -14.20 -7.98
CA LYS A 138 -4.27 -14.13 -9.44
C LYS A 138 -5.36 -13.15 -9.87
N THR A 139 -6.55 -13.23 -9.27
CA THR A 139 -7.66 -12.29 -9.57
C THR A 139 -7.25 -10.84 -9.33
N LEU A 140 -6.58 -10.56 -8.21
CA LEU A 140 -6.01 -9.25 -7.92
C LEU A 140 -5.00 -8.81 -8.99
N ALA A 141 -4.09 -9.70 -9.39
CA ALA A 141 -3.06 -9.41 -10.39
C ALA A 141 -3.65 -9.19 -11.80
N THR A 142 -4.89 -9.62 -12.06
CA THR A 142 -5.58 -9.43 -13.35
C THR A 142 -6.53 -8.23 -13.36
N SER A 143 -6.62 -7.46 -12.27
CA SER A 143 -7.50 -6.29 -12.22
C SER A 143 -7.24 -5.32 -13.37
N SER A 144 -8.32 -4.85 -13.98
CA SER A 144 -8.34 -3.97 -15.16
C SER A 144 -8.02 -2.52 -14.82
N ASP A 145 -8.40 -2.08 -13.62
CA ASP A 145 -8.18 -0.71 -13.13
C ASP A 145 -7.88 -0.66 -11.62
N ILE A 146 -7.63 0.56 -11.13
CA ILE A 146 -7.25 0.83 -9.74
C ILE A 146 -8.38 0.58 -8.74
N LYS A 147 -9.65 0.72 -9.15
CA LYS A 147 -10.82 0.52 -8.29
C LYS A 147 -11.08 -0.97 -8.09
N GLU A 148 -11.01 -1.75 -9.16
CA GLU A 148 -11.07 -3.21 -9.10
C GLU A 148 -9.90 -3.76 -8.26
N LEU A 149 -8.68 -3.25 -8.49
CA LEU A 149 -7.52 -3.62 -7.70
C LEU A 149 -7.71 -3.31 -6.21
N ALA A 150 -8.24 -2.12 -5.88
CA ALA A 150 -8.53 -1.73 -4.50
C ALA A 150 -9.56 -2.65 -3.83
N HIS A 151 -10.59 -3.07 -4.58
CA HIS A 151 -11.60 -4.01 -4.10
C HIS A 151 -10.98 -5.35 -3.70
N HIS A 152 -10.14 -5.94 -4.57
CA HIS A 152 -9.47 -7.20 -4.26
C HIS A 152 -8.42 -7.05 -3.16
N LEU A 153 -7.66 -5.95 -3.15
CA LEU A 153 -6.68 -5.65 -2.10
C LEU A 153 -7.34 -5.62 -0.74
N ARG A 154 -8.52 -5.00 -0.60
CA ARG A 154 -9.25 -4.96 0.67
C ARG A 154 -9.44 -6.34 1.26
N GLY A 155 -9.88 -7.31 0.45
CA GLY A 155 -10.07 -8.69 0.90
C GLY A 155 -8.75 -9.35 1.35
N ILE A 156 -7.67 -9.14 0.59
CA ILE A 156 -6.34 -9.65 0.94
C ILE A 156 -5.85 -9.03 2.26
N ILE A 157 -5.96 -7.71 2.43
CA ILE A 157 -5.55 -7.00 3.65
C ILE A 157 -6.30 -7.50 4.89
N GLN A 158 -7.60 -7.81 4.75
CA GLN A 158 -8.37 -8.41 5.84
C GLN A 158 -7.84 -9.80 6.23
N MET A 159 -7.47 -10.64 5.25
CA MET A 159 -6.86 -11.94 5.53
C MET A 159 -5.49 -11.80 6.20
N LEU A 160 -4.66 -10.84 5.76
CA LEU A 160 -3.38 -10.53 6.40
C LEU A 160 -3.56 -10.11 7.85
N GLY A 161 -4.55 -9.25 8.13
CA GLY A 161 -4.87 -8.79 9.47
C GLY A 161 -5.29 -9.93 10.41
N GLN A 162 -6.06 -10.90 9.93
CA GLN A 162 -6.45 -12.08 10.72
C GLN A 162 -5.25 -12.94 11.15
N LYS A 163 -4.16 -12.93 10.36
CA LYS A 163 -2.92 -13.68 10.61
C LYS A 163 -1.80 -12.79 11.16
N LYS A 164 -2.06 -11.50 11.43
CA LYS A 164 -1.07 -10.50 11.88
C LYS A 164 0.16 -10.43 10.97
N ILE A 165 -0.03 -10.60 9.66
CA ILE A 165 1.06 -10.55 8.68
C ILE A 165 1.19 -9.11 8.18
N GLY A 166 2.21 -8.39 8.63
CA GLY A 166 2.45 -7.02 8.16
C GLY A 166 2.86 -6.90 6.69
N LEU A 167 2.79 -5.69 6.17
CA LEU A 167 3.04 -5.33 4.78
C LEU A 167 3.81 -4.00 4.72
N ASP A 168 4.67 -3.84 3.72
CA ASP A 168 5.33 -2.56 3.42
C ASP A 168 4.38 -1.68 2.57
N TYR A 169 3.68 -0.75 3.23
CA TYR A 169 2.74 0.15 2.58
C TYR A 169 3.40 1.22 1.72
N GLY A 170 4.66 1.58 2.02
CA GLY A 170 5.47 2.42 1.15
C GLY A 170 5.68 1.74 -0.20
N LYS A 171 6.19 0.50 -0.19
CA LYS A 171 6.33 -0.31 -1.43
C LYS A 171 5.00 -0.61 -2.10
N LEU A 172 3.94 -0.86 -1.34
CA LEU A 172 2.60 -1.04 -1.91
C LEU A 172 2.17 0.21 -2.69
N SER A 173 2.43 1.41 -2.17
CA SER A 173 2.09 2.65 -2.88
C SER A 173 2.85 2.81 -4.20
N GLU A 174 4.11 2.37 -4.27
CA GLU A 174 4.85 2.35 -5.54
C GLU A 174 4.23 1.38 -6.55
N ASP A 175 3.87 0.18 -6.09
CA ASP A 175 3.26 -0.84 -6.93
C ASP A 175 1.89 -0.37 -7.44
N LEU A 176 1.07 0.23 -6.57
CA LEU A 176 -0.22 0.82 -6.91
C LEU A 176 -0.09 1.95 -7.93
N TYR A 177 0.93 2.80 -7.79
CA TYR A 177 1.20 3.86 -8.77
C TYR A 177 1.56 3.26 -10.14
N ARG A 178 2.51 2.32 -10.19
CA ARG A 178 2.98 1.68 -11.42
C ARG A 178 1.92 0.81 -12.10
N TYR A 179 1.06 0.16 -11.33
CA TYR A 179 -0.01 -0.71 -11.86
C TYR A 179 -1.05 0.07 -12.68
N GLN A 180 -1.18 1.38 -12.43
CA GLN A 180 -2.08 2.28 -13.17
C GLN A 180 -1.59 2.67 -14.57
N PHE A 181 -0.39 2.25 -14.96
CA PHE A 181 0.20 2.47 -16.28
C PHE A 181 0.33 1.14 -17.00
N GLU A 182 -0.15 1.08 -18.24
CA GLU A 182 -0.16 -0.16 -19.04
C GLU A 182 1.27 -0.67 -19.27
N GLU A 183 2.22 0.23 -19.54
CA GLU A 183 3.62 -0.08 -19.81
C GLU A 183 4.38 -0.69 -18.62
N SER A 184 3.90 -0.51 -17.39
CA SER A 184 4.55 -1.05 -16.18
C SER A 184 3.71 -2.05 -15.40
N ARG A 185 2.46 -2.27 -15.80
CA ARG A 185 1.54 -3.19 -15.11
C ARG A 185 2.07 -4.62 -15.07
N ASP A 186 2.59 -5.13 -16.19
CA ASP A 186 3.16 -6.48 -16.26
C ASP A 186 4.44 -6.62 -15.44
N ALA A 187 5.23 -5.55 -15.31
CA ALA A 187 6.40 -5.55 -14.44
C ALA A 187 6.01 -5.67 -12.95
N VAL A 188 4.91 -5.04 -12.54
CA VAL A 188 4.36 -5.18 -11.17
C VAL A 188 3.84 -6.60 -10.96
N ARG A 189 3.09 -7.17 -11.91
CA ARG A 189 2.63 -8.57 -11.86
C ARG A 189 3.79 -9.56 -11.73
N LEU A 190 4.85 -9.37 -12.51
CA LEU A 190 6.07 -10.18 -12.45
C LEU A 190 6.76 -10.06 -11.09
N LYS A 191 6.88 -8.84 -10.55
CA LYS A 191 7.44 -8.60 -9.21
C LYS A 191 6.65 -9.36 -8.14
N TRP A 192 5.32 -9.24 -8.17
CA TRP A 192 4.42 -9.92 -7.24
C TRP A 192 4.52 -11.45 -7.33
N GLY A 193 4.54 -12.01 -8.54
CA GLY A 193 4.74 -13.44 -8.75
C GLY A 193 6.09 -13.93 -8.20
N ARG A 194 7.17 -13.20 -8.49
CA ARG A 194 8.51 -13.50 -7.94
C ARG A 194 8.56 -13.42 -6.42
N GLN A 195 7.87 -12.45 -5.82
CA GLN A 195 7.78 -12.34 -4.36
C GLN A 195 6.99 -13.49 -3.73
N TYR A 196 5.99 -14.02 -4.43
CA TYR A 196 5.14 -15.10 -3.97
C TYR A 196 5.86 -16.45 -4.03
N PHE A 197 6.52 -16.76 -5.14
CA PHE A 197 7.20 -18.05 -5.38
C PHE A 197 8.69 -18.06 -5.01
N GLY A 198 9.33 -16.89 -4.91
CA GLY A 198 10.79 -16.75 -4.81
C GLY A 198 11.43 -17.21 -3.49
N GLY A 199 10.67 -17.89 -2.64
CA GLY A 199 11.12 -18.40 -1.36
C GLY A 199 11.23 -17.31 -0.30
N ILE A 200 10.58 -17.53 0.84
CA ILE A 200 11.02 -16.92 2.09
C ILE A 200 12.44 -17.48 2.28
N LYS A 201 13.49 -16.67 2.07
CA LYS A 201 14.72 -16.94 2.81
C LYS A 201 14.28 -16.88 4.26
N LYS A 202 14.15 -18.05 4.90
CA LYS A 202 14.14 -18.11 6.35
C LYS A 202 15.43 -17.40 6.72
N GLU A 203 15.34 -16.24 7.37
CA GLU A 203 16.44 -15.83 8.21
C GLU A 203 16.60 -16.99 9.18
N ASP A 204 17.73 -17.69 9.06
CA ASP A 204 18.18 -18.61 10.08
C ASP A 204 18.26 -17.78 11.35
N THR A 205 17.22 -17.87 12.19
CA THR A 205 17.37 -17.55 13.60
C THR A 205 18.28 -18.65 14.13
N GLU A 206 19.59 -18.39 14.07
CA GLU A 206 20.60 -19.16 14.77
C GLU A 206 20.13 -19.33 16.23
N GLU A 207 20.25 -20.58 16.71
CA GLU A 207 19.94 -21.02 18.08
C GLU A 207 20.68 -20.20 19.14
#